data_AF-A0A1G8ND24-F1
#
_entry.id   AF-A0A1G8ND24-F1
#
_cell.length_a   1.000
_cell.length_b   1.000
_cell.length_c   1.000
_cell.angle_alpha   90.00
_cell.angle_beta   90.00
_cell.angle_gamma   90.00
#
_symmetry.space_group_name_H-M   'P 1'
#
loop_
_entity.id
_entity.type
_entity.pdbx_description
1 polymer ?
#
loop_
_entity_poly.entity_id
_entity_poly.type
_entity_poly.pdbx_seq_one_letter_code
_entity_poly.pdbx_strand_id
1 'polypeptide(L)'
;MFTSKSPSARVRKTLLLAAVPISLLAVIPLASSSASAATVTTTATPTPAPAAAISSNVAGRKLILSDEFTGAAGSAPNSYTWQAVTGGGGWGNNELETYTNRASNVSLDGKGDLAITARKETYTGKDGITRNYTSARLLSNVSVKYGYIEARIYVPQGQGLWPAFWTLGADIYPKGYPYSGEIDIMEALNKMPTVFGTLHGPDTATQSVYGVGPKTSPTGGLGGAWHTYGIDWTSTSITWFIDGKSYGTQAKASMPAGAVWEFDKPHLLQFNLAVGGNWPGSPDATTPAVSTMLVDYVRLYSSTTSGVTAATGYTKINLG
;
A
#
# COMPACT_ATOMS: atom_id res chain seq x y z
N MET A 1 33.04 55.52 35.62
CA MET A 1 33.72 55.18 34.35
C MET A 1 32.69 55.32 33.22
N PHE A 2 33.00 56.24 32.30
CA PHE A 2 32.33 56.70 31.06
C PHE A 2 31.32 55.70 30.42
N THR A 3 30.02 56.01 30.23
CA THR A 3 29.33 56.85 29.18
C THR A 3 29.59 56.37 27.74
N SER A 4 28.66 56.31 26.77
CA SER A 4 27.45 57.10 26.51
C SER A 4 26.50 56.45 25.48
N LYS A 5 25.29 57.01 25.44
CA LYS A 5 24.18 56.87 24.47
C LYS A 5 24.53 57.24 23.01
N SER A 6 23.75 56.66 22.07
CA SER A 6 23.09 57.15 20.82
C SER A 6 23.31 58.63 20.38
N PRO A 7 23.01 59.10 19.12
CA PRO A 7 22.11 58.57 18.08
C PRO A 7 22.54 58.82 16.59
N SER A 8 21.60 58.60 15.66
CA SER A 8 21.61 58.86 14.21
C SER A 8 21.97 60.29 13.75
N ALA A 9 22.53 60.43 12.55
CA ALA A 9 22.31 61.61 11.70
C ALA A 9 22.43 61.30 10.20
N ARG A 10 21.54 61.92 9.43
CA ARG A 10 21.34 61.86 7.98
C ARG A 10 21.85 63.18 7.40
N VAL A 11 22.73 63.20 6.39
CA VAL A 11 23.02 64.43 5.60
C VAL A 11 23.18 64.10 4.12
N ARG A 12 22.73 65.06 3.30
CA ARG A 12 22.36 65.03 1.89
C ARG A 12 23.55 65.32 0.94
N LYS A 13 23.42 64.76 -0.27
CA LYS A 13 23.71 65.26 -1.63
C LYS A 13 24.79 66.35 -1.83
N THR A 14 25.73 66.08 -2.73
CA THR A 14 26.10 67.01 -3.82
C THR A 14 26.49 66.27 -5.11
N LEU A 15 25.98 66.80 -6.22
CA LEU A 15 26.17 66.46 -7.63
C LEU A 15 27.60 66.72 -8.11
N LEU A 16 28.14 65.86 -8.98
CA LEU A 16 29.07 66.27 -10.03
C LEU A 16 28.62 65.68 -11.37
N LEU A 17 28.32 66.58 -12.32
CA LEU A 17 28.21 66.30 -13.76
C LEU A 17 29.60 66.01 -14.32
N ALA A 18 29.74 64.96 -15.14
CA ALA A 18 30.68 64.98 -16.26
C ALA A 18 30.34 63.90 -17.30
N ALA A 19 30.15 64.39 -18.53
CA ALA A 19 30.44 63.76 -19.82
C ALA A 19 29.70 62.48 -20.26
N VAL A 20 28.77 62.68 -21.18
CA VAL A 20 28.29 61.70 -22.18
C VAL A 20 29.35 61.55 -23.27
N PRO A 21 29.63 60.32 -23.73
CA PRO A 21 29.83 60.09 -25.16
C PRO A 21 28.92 58.98 -25.69
N ILE A 22 28.09 59.38 -26.66
CA ILE A 22 27.88 58.74 -27.97
C ILE A 22 27.95 57.20 -28.01
N SER A 23 26.75 56.61 -28.03
CA SER A 23 26.28 55.60 -28.98
C SER A 23 27.18 54.43 -29.35
N LEU A 24 26.89 53.27 -28.74
CA LEU A 24 26.98 51.98 -29.41
C LEU A 24 25.62 51.27 -29.25
N LEU A 25 24.85 51.15 -30.34
CA LEU A 25 23.67 50.28 -30.36
C LEU A 25 24.14 48.84 -30.17
N ALA A 26 24.04 48.33 -28.95
CA ALA A 26 24.05 46.90 -28.70
C ALA A 26 22.68 46.35 -29.09
N VAL A 27 22.62 45.60 -30.18
CA VAL A 27 21.49 44.72 -30.49
C VAL A 27 21.48 43.65 -29.39
N ILE A 28 20.59 43.81 -28.41
CA ILE A 28 20.29 42.75 -27.46
C ILE A 28 19.49 41.70 -28.23
N PRO A 29 19.99 40.47 -28.45
CA PRO A 29 19.13 39.42 -28.95
C PRO A 29 18.08 39.16 -27.87
N LEU A 30 16.81 39.34 -28.25
CA LEU A 30 15.68 38.89 -27.45
C LEU A 30 15.84 37.37 -27.32
N ALA A 31 16.35 36.92 -26.17
CA ALA A 31 16.42 35.50 -25.87
C ALA A 31 14.97 35.02 -25.74
N SER A 32 14.46 34.44 -26.82
CA SER A 32 13.22 33.68 -26.81
C SER A 32 13.35 32.62 -25.73
N SER A 33 12.66 32.81 -24.61
CA SER A 33 12.49 31.79 -23.59
C SER A 33 11.76 30.63 -24.25
N SER A 34 12.49 29.60 -24.65
CA SER A 34 11.93 28.30 -24.90
C SER A 34 11.42 27.78 -23.58
N ALA A 35 10.13 28.03 -23.31
CA ALA A 35 9.39 27.28 -22.31
C ALA A 35 9.52 25.81 -22.69
N SER A 36 10.38 25.09 -21.95
CA SER A 36 10.43 23.63 -22.05
C SER A 36 9.05 23.15 -21.65
N ALA A 37 8.26 22.74 -22.63
CA ALA A 37 6.98 22.11 -22.39
C ALA A 37 7.27 20.88 -21.53
N ALA A 38 6.89 20.95 -20.25
CA ALA A 38 6.92 19.80 -19.38
C ALA A 38 6.04 18.75 -20.05
N THR A 39 6.67 17.69 -20.56
CA THR A 39 5.98 16.53 -21.10
C THR A 39 5.13 16.00 -19.95
N VAL A 40 3.82 16.23 -20.01
CA VAL A 40 2.87 15.60 -19.12
C VAL A 40 2.93 14.12 -19.48
N THR A 41 3.69 13.34 -18.73
CA THR A 41 3.66 11.89 -18.81
C THR A 41 2.28 11.48 -18.36
N THR A 42 1.37 11.31 -19.32
CA THR A 42 0.04 10.76 -19.08
C THR A 42 0.24 9.40 -18.44
N THR A 43 -0.09 9.27 -17.17
CA THR A 43 -0.10 7.99 -16.46
C THR A 43 -1.09 7.12 -17.23
N ALA A 44 -0.60 6.07 -17.89
CA ALA A 44 -1.45 5.16 -18.62
C ALA A 44 -2.54 4.66 -17.66
N THR A 45 -3.80 4.92 -18.00
CA THR A 45 -4.91 4.34 -17.24
C THR A 45 -4.77 2.82 -17.36
N PRO A 46 -4.78 2.07 -16.25
CA PRO A 46 -4.69 0.61 -16.31
C PRO A 46 -5.77 0.08 -17.26
N THR A 47 -5.36 -0.82 -18.15
CA THR A 47 -6.26 -1.50 -19.07
C THR A 47 -7.35 -2.20 -18.25
N PRO A 48 -8.64 -2.14 -18.68
CA PRO A 48 -9.71 -2.85 -18.01
C PRO A 48 -9.31 -4.31 -17.76
N ALA A 49 -9.65 -4.81 -16.58
CA ALA A 49 -9.31 -6.16 -16.18
C ALA A 49 -9.95 -7.15 -17.19
N PRO A 50 -9.18 -8.01 -17.89
CA PRO A 50 -9.79 -9.07 -18.70
C PRO A 50 -10.64 -9.99 -17.80
N ALA A 51 -11.66 -10.64 -18.36
CA ALA A 51 -12.53 -11.53 -17.58
C ALA A 51 -11.71 -12.57 -16.80
N ALA A 52 -11.96 -12.67 -15.50
CA ALA A 52 -11.24 -13.59 -14.63
C ALA A 52 -11.53 -15.05 -15.03
N ALA A 53 -10.47 -15.80 -15.33
CA ALA A 53 -10.59 -17.24 -15.52
C ALA A 53 -10.91 -17.90 -14.16
N ILE A 54 -11.89 -18.81 -14.12
CA ILE A 54 -12.19 -19.57 -12.90
C ILE A 54 -11.01 -20.50 -12.62
N SER A 55 -10.33 -20.26 -11.49
CA SER A 55 -9.22 -21.09 -11.03
C SER A 55 -9.66 -22.54 -10.80
N SER A 56 -8.88 -23.52 -11.26
CA SER A 56 -9.14 -24.93 -10.91
C SER A 56 -9.11 -25.18 -9.41
N ASN A 57 -8.45 -24.30 -8.63
CA ASN A 57 -8.38 -24.38 -7.18
C ASN A 57 -9.73 -24.13 -6.49
N VAL A 58 -10.75 -23.62 -7.20
CA VAL A 58 -12.09 -23.43 -6.64
C VAL A 58 -13.07 -24.53 -7.05
N ALA A 59 -12.64 -25.50 -7.87
CA ALA A 59 -13.48 -26.60 -8.30
C ALA A 59 -14.01 -27.40 -7.09
N GLY A 60 -15.34 -27.56 -7.01
CA GLY A 60 -16.01 -28.25 -5.91
C GLY A 60 -16.07 -27.46 -4.60
N ARG A 61 -15.58 -26.22 -4.54
CA ARG A 61 -15.68 -25.33 -3.37
C ARG A 61 -16.90 -24.41 -3.50
N LYS A 62 -17.56 -24.13 -2.38
CA LYS A 62 -18.67 -23.18 -2.31
C LYS A 62 -18.13 -21.77 -2.06
N LEU A 63 -18.58 -20.77 -2.81
CA LEU A 63 -18.33 -19.37 -2.49
C LEU A 63 -19.00 -18.99 -1.16
N ILE A 64 -18.24 -18.42 -0.23
CA ILE A 64 -18.73 -18.06 1.10
C ILE A 64 -18.83 -16.54 1.28
N LEU A 65 -17.83 -15.81 0.79
CA LEU A 65 -17.78 -14.35 0.84
C LEU A 65 -17.15 -13.86 -0.45
N SER A 66 -17.69 -12.78 -0.99
CA SER A 66 -17.01 -12.01 -2.03
C SER A 66 -17.29 -10.52 -1.89
N ASP A 67 -16.36 -9.73 -2.38
CA ASP A 67 -16.58 -8.34 -2.75
C ASP A 67 -16.05 -8.17 -4.17
N GLU A 68 -16.94 -7.83 -5.10
CA GLU A 68 -16.65 -7.60 -6.51
C GLU A 68 -16.46 -6.10 -6.81
N PHE A 69 -16.39 -5.27 -5.76
CA PHE A 69 -16.09 -3.84 -5.81
C PHE A 69 -16.93 -3.02 -6.82
N THR A 70 -18.14 -3.48 -7.11
CA THR A 70 -19.09 -2.77 -7.97
C THR A 70 -19.63 -1.54 -7.26
N GLY A 71 -19.68 -0.41 -7.96
CA GLY A 71 -20.28 0.82 -7.46
C GLY A 71 -19.97 2.01 -8.35
N ALA A 72 -20.44 3.20 -7.97
CA ALA A 72 -20.20 4.42 -8.74
C ALA A 72 -18.74 4.88 -8.59
N ALA A 73 -18.17 5.46 -9.65
CA ALA A 73 -16.83 6.04 -9.58
C ALA A 73 -16.72 7.07 -8.45
N GLY A 74 -15.69 6.94 -7.62
CA GLY A 74 -15.42 7.82 -6.48
C GLY A 74 -16.17 7.46 -5.19
N SER A 75 -17.08 6.47 -5.19
CA SER A 75 -17.72 6.03 -3.95
C SER A 75 -16.78 5.21 -3.07
N ALA A 76 -17.04 5.15 -1.77
CA ALA A 76 -16.32 4.26 -0.86
C ALA A 76 -16.69 2.79 -1.10
N PRO A 77 -15.81 1.82 -0.76
CA PRO A 77 -16.16 0.40 -0.74
C PRO A 77 -17.23 0.10 0.32
N ASN A 78 -17.84 -1.07 0.23
CA ASN A 78 -18.93 -1.48 1.12
C ASN A 78 -18.50 -1.42 2.61
N SER A 79 -19.12 -0.53 3.39
CA SER A 79 -18.78 -0.32 4.80
C SER A 79 -19.15 -1.50 5.71
N TYR A 80 -20.02 -2.41 5.27
CA TYR A 80 -20.28 -3.65 6.00
C TYR A 80 -19.09 -4.61 5.92
N THR A 81 -18.30 -4.52 4.85
CA THR A 81 -17.13 -5.39 4.62
C THR A 81 -15.83 -4.69 4.96
N TRP A 82 -15.71 -3.38 4.73
CA TRP A 82 -14.44 -2.67 4.79
C TRP A 82 -14.50 -1.40 5.64
N GLN A 83 -13.38 -1.10 6.30
CA GLN A 83 -13.12 0.20 6.91
C GLN A 83 -11.73 0.68 6.52
N ALA A 84 -11.59 2.00 6.32
CA ALA A 84 -10.30 2.61 6.08
C ALA A 84 -9.54 2.79 7.39
N VAL A 85 -8.30 2.33 7.39
CA VAL A 85 -7.31 2.57 8.44
C VAL A 85 -6.57 3.86 8.08
N THR A 86 -6.64 4.87 8.94
CA THR A 86 -6.04 6.18 8.68
C THR A 86 -4.92 6.48 9.66
N GLY A 87 -3.89 7.20 9.21
CA GLY A 87 -2.76 7.58 10.06
C GLY A 87 -1.43 7.43 9.35
N GLY A 88 -0.39 7.96 9.97
CA GLY A 88 1.00 7.73 9.58
C GLY A 88 1.76 7.07 10.72
N GLY A 89 3.01 7.48 10.93
CA GLY A 89 3.83 6.96 12.04
C GLY A 89 4.63 5.71 11.68
N GLY A 90 4.69 5.36 10.39
CA GLY A 90 5.59 4.36 9.86
C GLY A 90 5.14 2.92 10.02
N TRP A 91 4.00 2.66 10.67
CA TRP A 91 3.31 1.36 10.71
C TRP A 91 4.18 0.16 11.12
N GLY A 92 5.23 0.41 11.92
CA GLY A 92 6.20 -0.60 12.35
C GLY A 92 7.37 -0.82 11.38
N ASN A 93 7.28 -0.28 10.16
CA ASN A 93 8.20 -0.53 9.06
C ASN A 93 8.94 0.72 8.55
N ASN A 94 8.80 1.87 9.22
CA ASN A 94 9.28 3.18 8.76
C ASN A 94 8.69 3.60 7.40
N GLU A 95 7.45 3.22 7.14
CA GLU A 95 6.64 3.69 6.00
C GLU A 95 6.51 5.23 6.00
N LEU A 96 6.41 5.85 4.82
CA LEU A 96 6.48 7.30 4.62
C LEU A 96 5.12 7.95 4.33
N GLU A 97 4.10 7.16 4.01
CA GLU A 97 2.77 7.67 3.72
C GLU A 97 1.97 8.03 4.98
N THR A 98 0.96 8.87 4.76
CA THR A 98 -0.22 8.91 5.63
C THR A 98 -1.36 8.18 4.93
N TYR A 99 -1.85 7.08 5.50
CA TYR A 99 -3.07 6.45 5.02
C TYR A 99 -4.26 7.37 5.31
N THR A 100 -5.14 7.54 4.32
CA THR A 100 -6.34 8.36 4.44
C THR A 100 -7.57 7.61 3.92
N ASN A 101 -8.75 8.14 4.26
CA ASN A 101 -10.03 7.69 3.72
C ASN A 101 -10.59 8.63 2.63
N ARG A 102 -9.73 9.49 2.05
CA ARG A 102 -10.14 10.40 0.97
C ARG A 102 -10.39 9.59 -0.31
N ALA A 103 -11.40 9.97 -1.09
CA ALA A 103 -11.70 9.34 -2.38
C ALA A 103 -10.50 9.35 -3.35
N SER A 104 -9.58 10.31 -3.19
CA SER A 104 -8.32 10.38 -3.93
C SER A 104 -7.36 9.23 -3.63
N ASN A 105 -7.45 8.61 -2.44
CA ASN A 105 -6.60 7.51 -2.02
C ASN A 105 -7.33 6.16 -1.99
N VAL A 106 -8.64 6.14 -1.72
CA VAL A 106 -9.45 4.92 -1.76
C VAL A 106 -10.85 5.20 -2.31
N SER A 107 -11.20 4.55 -3.40
CA SER A 107 -12.54 4.63 -4.01
C SER A 107 -12.81 3.46 -4.94
N LEU A 108 -14.08 3.24 -5.29
CA LEU A 108 -14.47 2.40 -6.41
C LEU A 108 -14.27 3.19 -7.70
N ASP A 109 -13.79 2.54 -8.76
CA ASP A 109 -13.43 3.22 -10.00
C ASP A 109 -14.61 3.39 -11.00
N GLY A 110 -15.76 2.78 -10.69
CA GLY A 110 -16.94 2.78 -11.55
C GLY A 110 -16.97 1.67 -12.61
N LYS A 111 -15.96 0.81 -12.66
CA LYS A 111 -15.77 -0.26 -13.65
C LYS A 111 -15.70 -1.64 -13.03
N GLY A 112 -15.88 -1.74 -11.71
CA GLY A 112 -15.82 -2.98 -10.95
C GLY A 112 -14.55 -3.14 -10.12
N ASP A 113 -13.70 -2.12 -10.03
CA ASP A 113 -12.45 -2.21 -9.28
C ASP A 113 -12.45 -1.29 -8.05
N LEU A 114 -11.89 -1.79 -6.95
CA LEU A 114 -11.41 -0.96 -5.85
C LEU A 114 -10.05 -0.36 -6.25
N ALA A 115 -9.93 0.95 -6.13
CA ALA A 115 -8.69 1.69 -6.34
C ALA A 115 -8.06 2.14 -5.02
N ILE A 116 -6.85 1.65 -4.74
CA ILE A 116 -5.97 2.12 -3.66
C ILE A 116 -4.82 2.90 -4.30
N THR A 117 -4.81 4.22 -4.07
CA THR A 117 -3.92 5.15 -4.78
C THR A 117 -2.95 5.83 -3.82
N ALA A 118 -1.66 5.58 -4.04
CA ALA A 118 -0.56 6.31 -3.45
C ALA A 118 -0.29 7.60 -4.24
N ARG A 119 -0.06 8.71 -3.53
CA ARG A 119 0.20 10.03 -4.11
C ARG A 119 1.39 10.69 -3.46
N LYS A 120 2.26 11.28 -4.26
CA LYS A 120 3.25 12.26 -3.81
C LYS A 120 2.56 13.61 -3.65
N GLU A 121 2.21 13.96 -2.41
CA GLU A 121 1.57 15.22 -2.06
C GLU A 121 1.95 15.63 -0.63
N THR A 122 2.00 16.94 -0.38
CA THR A 122 2.15 17.46 0.98
C THR A 122 0.82 17.34 1.70
N TYR A 123 0.80 16.58 2.80
CA TYR A 123 -0.40 16.33 3.60
C TYR A 123 -0.06 16.36 5.08
N THR A 124 -0.83 17.13 5.86
CA THR A 124 -0.75 17.13 7.33
C THR A 124 -1.78 16.15 7.87
N GLY A 125 -1.30 15.09 8.54
CA GLY A 125 -2.15 14.08 9.15
C GLY A 125 -2.94 14.61 10.34
N LYS A 126 -3.89 13.81 10.84
CA LYS A 126 -4.62 14.11 12.07
C LYS A 126 -3.71 14.20 13.30
N ASP A 127 -2.53 13.58 13.21
CA ASP A 127 -1.43 13.67 14.17
C ASP A 127 -0.69 15.01 14.12
N GLY A 128 -1.05 15.92 13.21
CA GLY A 128 -0.39 17.22 13.03
C GLY A 128 0.96 17.13 12.30
N ILE A 129 1.36 15.94 11.82
CA ILE A 129 2.65 15.75 11.16
C ILE A 129 2.46 15.87 9.64
N THR A 130 3.27 16.73 9.03
CA THR A 130 3.31 16.89 7.56
C THR A 130 4.20 15.83 6.94
N ARG A 131 3.63 15.06 6.00
CA ARG A 131 4.33 14.06 5.18
C ARG A 131 4.19 14.41 3.70
N ASN A 132 4.99 13.76 2.85
CA ASN A 132 5.04 14.00 1.41
C ASN A 132 4.37 12.91 0.58
N TYR A 133 3.74 11.94 1.25
CA TYR A 133 3.01 10.86 0.61
C TYR A 133 1.70 10.58 1.33
N THR A 134 0.67 10.26 0.56
CA THR A 134 -0.57 9.68 1.08
C THR A 134 -0.87 8.39 0.35
N SER A 135 -1.61 7.50 0.99
CA SER A 135 -2.12 6.29 0.36
C SER A 135 -3.40 5.84 1.08
N ALA A 136 -3.82 4.59 0.90
CA ALA A 136 -4.87 3.99 1.71
C ALA A 136 -4.52 2.56 2.16
N ARG A 137 -5.11 2.20 3.29
CA ARG A 137 -5.13 0.87 3.89
C ARG A 137 -6.56 0.54 4.26
N LEU A 138 -7.02 -0.62 3.84
CA LEU A 138 -8.34 -1.16 4.18
C LEU A 138 -8.17 -2.36 5.10
N LEU A 139 -9.06 -2.44 6.10
CA LEU A 139 -9.23 -3.58 6.98
C LEU A 139 -10.68 -4.06 6.85
N SER A 140 -10.86 -5.38 6.80
CA SER A 140 -12.20 -5.94 6.74
C SER A 140 -12.91 -5.94 8.11
N ASN A 141 -14.23 -5.79 8.10
CA ASN A 141 -15.14 -5.91 9.25
C ASN A 141 -15.67 -7.34 9.42
N VAL A 142 -15.16 -8.29 8.64
CA VAL A 142 -15.50 -9.71 8.68
C VAL A 142 -14.23 -10.51 8.88
N SER A 143 -14.33 -11.61 9.65
CA SER A 143 -13.20 -12.50 9.89
C SER A 143 -13.41 -13.83 9.19
N VAL A 144 -12.32 -14.39 8.69
CA VAL A 144 -12.32 -15.64 7.93
C VAL A 144 -11.38 -16.64 8.58
N LYS A 145 -11.75 -17.93 8.55
CA LYS A 145 -10.90 -19.02 9.02
C LYS A 145 -10.97 -20.19 8.06
N TYR A 146 -9.80 -20.56 7.54
CA TYR A 146 -9.63 -21.64 6.56
C TYR A 146 -10.39 -21.44 5.24
N GLY A 147 -10.02 -22.22 4.24
CA GLY A 147 -10.60 -22.18 2.91
C GLY A 147 -9.64 -21.61 1.90
N TYR A 148 -10.18 -21.37 0.71
CA TYR A 148 -9.42 -20.77 -0.38
C TYR A 148 -9.76 -19.30 -0.50
N ILE A 149 -8.77 -18.44 -0.29
CA ILE A 149 -8.91 -17.00 -0.41
C ILE A 149 -8.12 -16.57 -1.64
N GLU A 150 -8.76 -15.82 -2.54
CA GLU A 150 -8.06 -15.20 -3.66
C GLU A 150 -8.53 -13.76 -3.87
N ALA A 151 -7.63 -12.93 -4.38
CA ALA A 151 -7.94 -11.62 -4.90
C ALA A 151 -7.24 -11.42 -6.24
N ARG A 152 -7.94 -10.75 -7.16
CA ARG A 152 -7.37 -10.37 -8.45
C ARG A 152 -6.95 -8.92 -8.43
N ILE A 153 -5.66 -8.67 -8.61
CA ILE A 153 -5.03 -7.40 -8.28
C ILE A 153 -4.13 -6.95 -9.43
N TYR A 154 -4.25 -5.68 -9.82
CA TYR A 154 -3.26 -4.97 -10.60
C TYR A 154 -2.29 -4.27 -9.65
N VAL A 155 -1.00 -4.54 -9.78
CA VAL A 155 0.03 -3.92 -8.92
C VAL A 155 0.82 -2.83 -9.69
N PRO A 156 0.90 -1.60 -9.18
CA PRO A 156 1.73 -0.56 -9.79
C PRO A 156 3.21 -0.86 -9.55
N GLN A 157 4.08 -0.34 -10.41
CA GLN A 157 5.53 -0.44 -10.25
C GLN A 157 6.17 0.93 -10.01
N GLY A 158 7.19 0.96 -9.17
CA GLY A 158 7.91 2.17 -8.79
C GLY A 158 8.78 1.90 -7.57
N GLN A 159 10.00 2.44 -7.55
CA GLN A 159 10.88 2.33 -6.40
C GLN A 159 10.17 2.84 -5.14
N GLY A 160 10.32 2.14 -4.02
CA GLY A 160 9.66 2.49 -2.76
C GLY A 160 8.19 2.11 -2.67
N LEU A 161 7.55 1.59 -3.72
CA LEU A 161 6.17 1.10 -3.62
C LEU A 161 6.14 -0.32 -3.02
N TRP A 162 5.14 -0.57 -2.18
CA TRP A 162 4.92 -1.84 -1.52
C TRP A 162 3.42 -2.15 -1.40
N PRO A 163 2.80 -2.72 -2.46
CA PRO A 163 1.45 -3.27 -2.39
C PRO A 163 1.41 -4.54 -1.54
N ALA A 164 0.34 -4.69 -0.76
CA ALA A 164 0.10 -5.89 0.04
C ALA A 164 -1.38 -6.32 0.04
N PHE A 165 -1.58 -7.63 -0.04
CA PHE A 165 -2.83 -8.34 0.28
C PHE A 165 -2.53 -9.38 1.35
N TRP A 166 -3.12 -9.23 2.51
CA TRP A 166 -2.66 -9.93 3.71
C TRP A 166 -3.76 -10.02 4.76
N THR A 167 -3.45 -10.65 5.89
CA THR A 167 -4.39 -10.83 6.99
C THR A 167 -3.72 -10.64 8.35
N LEU A 168 -4.48 -10.19 9.34
CA LEU A 168 -4.10 -10.20 10.76
C LEU A 168 -5.11 -10.99 11.56
N GLY A 169 -4.66 -11.70 12.60
CA GLY A 169 -5.57 -12.39 13.53
C GLY A 169 -6.63 -11.44 14.09
N ALA A 170 -7.88 -11.89 14.11
CA ALA A 170 -9.01 -11.19 14.71
C ALA A 170 -8.97 -11.22 16.25
N ASP A 171 -7.82 -11.48 16.84
CA ASP A 171 -7.52 -11.28 18.27
C ASP A 171 -6.38 -10.26 18.47
N ILE A 172 -5.99 -9.51 17.42
CA ILE A 172 -5.00 -8.42 17.46
C ILE A 172 -5.25 -7.43 18.60
N TYR A 173 -6.52 -7.21 18.94
CA TYR A 173 -6.91 -6.63 20.21
C TYR A 173 -7.63 -7.71 21.03
N PRO A 174 -7.12 -8.13 22.19
CA PRO A 174 -6.03 -7.52 22.96
C PRO A 174 -4.62 -8.12 22.75
N LYS A 175 -4.41 -9.16 21.92
CA LYS A 175 -3.13 -9.90 21.94
C LYS A 175 -1.93 -9.12 21.41
N GLY A 176 -2.15 -8.19 20.49
CA GLY A 176 -1.10 -7.46 19.82
C GLY A 176 -0.28 -8.31 18.83
N TYR A 177 0.53 -7.62 18.04
CA TYR A 177 1.51 -8.25 17.15
C TYR A 177 2.78 -8.64 17.94
N PRO A 178 3.44 -9.78 17.65
CA PRO A 178 3.12 -10.77 16.61
C PRO A 178 2.17 -11.89 17.05
N TYR A 179 1.68 -11.87 18.30
CA TYR A 179 0.87 -12.95 18.89
C TYR A 179 -0.52 -13.11 18.25
N SER A 180 -0.98 -12.10 17.51
CA SER A 180 -2.18 -12.23 16.67
C SER A 180 -1.97 -13.10 15.44
N GLY A 181 -0.73 -13.28 14.98
CA GLY A 181 -0.44 -13.93 13.71
C GLY A 181 -0.77 -13.03 12.50
N GLU A 182 0.01 -13.22 11.44
CA GLU A 182 -0.11 -12.52 10.15
C GLU A 182 0.10 -13.51 9.00
N ILE A 183 -0.75 -13.40 7.97
CA ILE A 183 -0.60 -14.18 6.73
C ILE A 183 -0.53 -13.19 5.57
N ASP A 184 0.64 -13.03 4.98
CA ASP A 184 0.83 -12.25 3.77
C ASP A 184 0.53 -13.13 2.56
N ILE A 185 -0.58 -12.85 1.88
CA ILE A 185 -1.02 -13.61 0.70
C ILE A 185 -0.23 -13.13 -0.52
N MET A 186 0.02 -11.82 -0.59
CA MET A 186 0.86 -11.19 -1.61
C MET A 186 1.51 -9.95 -1.02
N GLU A 187 2.83 -9.93 -1.07
CA GLU A 187 3.61 -8.70 -1.05
C GLU A 187 4.52 -8.66 -2.27
N ALA A 188 4.73 -7.45 -2.79
CA ALA A 188 5.70 -7.19 -3.84
C ALA A 188 6.31 -5.81 -3.63
N LEU A 189 7.50 -5.57 -4.18
CA LEU A 189 8.25 -4.33 -3.94
C LEU A 189 8.81 -3.75 -5.22
N ASN A 190 8.92 -2.44 -5.27
CA ASN A 190 9.72 -1.71 -6.27
C ASN A 190 9.25 -1.97 -7.72
N LYS A 191 10.04 -2.70 -8.51
CA LYS A 191 9.68 -3.11 -9.88
C LYS A 191 8.77 -4.33 -9.92
N MET A 192 8.37 -4.84 -8.76
CA MET A 192 7.52 -6.00 -8.57
C MET A 192 8.03 -7.27 -9.30
N PRO A 193 9.33 -7.63 -9.19
CA PRO A 193 9.86 -8.82 -9.87
C PRO A 193 9.47 -10.13 -9.18
N THR A 194 9.08 -10.04 -7.92
CA THR A 194 8.91 -11.19 -7.01
C THR A 194 7.68 -10.97 -6.17
N VAL A 195 6.88 -12.03 -6.00
CA VAL A 195 5.82 -12.10 -4.99
C VAL A 195 6.34 -12.87 -3.79
N PHE A 196 6.04 -12.37 -2.60
CA PHE A 196 6.32 -13.00 -1.32
C PHE A 196 5.01 -13.44 -0.68
N GLY A 197 4.98 -14.68 -0.19
CA GLY A 197 3.99 -15.14 0.75
C GLY A 197 4.69 -15.43 2.07
N THR A 198 4.19 -14.88 3.17
CA THR A 198 4.90 -14.91 4.45
C THR A 198 3.92 -15.18 5.60
N LEU A 199 4.40 -15.93 6.58
CA LEU A 199 3.75 -16.08 7.89
C LEU A 199 4.59 -15.36 8.93
N HIS A 200 3.95 -14.50 9.73
CA HIS A 200 4.55 -13.94 10.92
C HIS A 200 3.85 -14.39 12.19
N GLY A 201 4.66 -14.61 13.22
CA GLY A 201 4.20 -14.99 14.55
C GLY A 201 5.34 -14.90 15.57
N PRO A 202 5.06 -15.19 16.84
CA PRO A 202 6.08 -15.14 17.89
C PRO A 202 7.01 -16.35 17.78
N ASP A 203 8.29 -16.10 18.01
CA ASP A 203 9.32 -17.11 18.22
C ASP A 203 9.69 -17.14 19.71
N THR A 204 9.38 -18.26 20.37
CA THR A 204 9.62 -18.44 21.80
C THR A 204 11.08 -18.75 22.14
N ALA A 205 11.87 -19.21 21.18
CA ALA A 205 13.29 -19.50 21.39
C ALA A 205 14.12 -18.20 21.37
N THR A 206 13.79 -17.27 20.48
CA THR A 206 14.52 -16.00 20.31
C THR A 206 13.83 -14.81 20.97
N GLN A 207 12.60 -14.97 21.47
CA GLN A 207 11.75 -13.88 21.97
C GLN A 207 11.57 -12.76 20.93
N SER A 208 11.44 -13.15 19.66
CA SER A 208 11.30 -12.23 18.53
C SER A 208 10.10 -12.59 17.66
N VAL A 209 9.99 -11.92 16.52
CA VAL A 209 9.03 -12.27 15.46
C VAL A 209 9.75 -13.19 14.47
N TYR A 210 9.12 -14.28 14.05
CA TYR A 210 9.57 -15.05 12.89
C TYR A 210 8.88 -14.54 11.61
N GLY A 211 9.54 -14.74 10.48
CA GLY A 211 8.95 -14.59 9.14
C GLY A 211 9.34 -15.80 8.30
N VAL A 212 8.37 -16.59 7.84
CA VAL A 212 8.64 -17.79 7.04
C VAL A 212 7.62 -17.94 5.92
N GLY A 213 8.09 -18.24 4.71
CA GLY A 213 7.21 -18.54 3.60
C GLY A 213 7.92 -18.54 2.25
N PRO A 214 7.20 -18.92 1.18
CA PRO A 214 7.75 -19.02 -0.15
C PRO A 214 7.82 -17.66 -0.87
N LYS A 215 8.64 -17.60 -1.92
CA LYS A 215 8.66 -16.50 -2.89
C LYS A 215 8.88 -17.03 -4.29
N THR A 216 8.37 -16.32 -5.29
CA THR A 216 8.62 -16.65 -6.70
C THR A 216 8.68 -15.41 -7.58
N SER A 217 9.39 -15.51 -8.69
CA SER A 217 9.55 -14.45 -9.68
C SER A 217 8.97 -14.91 -11.02
N PRO A 218 7.69 -14.63 -11.31
CA PRO A 218 7.08 -15.02 -12.57
C PRO A 218 7.79 -14.39 -13.76
N THR A 219 7.84 -15.10 -14.89
CA THR A 219 8.31 -14.54 -16.15
C THR A 219 7.42 -13.36 -16.55
N GLY A 220 8.03 -12.19 -16.78
CA GLY A 220 7.31 -10.94 -17.04
C GLY A 220 7.13 -10.04 -15.81
N GLY A 221 7.42 -10.54 -14.61
CA GLY A 221 7.19 -9.82 -13.35
C GLY A 221 5.69 -9.65 -13.04
N LEU A 222 5.39 -8.86 -12.02
CA LEU A 222 4.02 -8.55 -11.57
C LEU A 222 3.61 -7.12 -11.93
N GLY A 223 4.59 -6.24 -12.08
CA GLY A 223 4.40 -4.80 -12.16
C GLY A 223 3.66 -4.38 -13.43
N GLY A 224 2.57 -3.62 -13.25
CA GLY A 224 1.75 -3.15 -14.36
C GLY A 224 0.89 -4.24 -15.01
N ALA A 225 0.61 -5.34 -14.28
CA ALA A 225 -0.19 -6.45 -14.76
C ALA A 225 -1.21 -6.90 -13.71
N TRP A 226 -2.28 -7.52 -14.20
CA TRP A 226 -3.29 -8.18 -13.38
C TRP A 226 -2.86 -9.62 -13.09
N HIS A 227 -2.86 -9.99 -11.81
CA HIS A 227 -2.62 -11.36 -11.37
C HIS A 227 -3.65 -11.78 -10.32
N THR A 228 -3.89 -13.08 -10.21
CA THR A 228 -4.72 -13.65 -9.13
C THR A 228 -3.82 -14.21 -8.06
N TYR A 229 -3.86 -13.63 -6.87
CA TYR A 229 -3.09 -14.06 -5.72
C TYR A 229 -4.00 -14.77 -4.73
N GLY A 230 -3.58 -15.91 -4.21
CA GLY A 230 -4.42 -16.64 -3.27
C GLY A 230 -3.69 -17.61 -2.38
N ILE A 231 -4.41 -18.08 -1.37
CA ILE A 231 -3.98 -19.13 -0.46
C ILE A 231 -5.03 -20.23 -0.33
N ASP A 232 -4.57 -21.47 -0.18
CA ASP A 232 -5.35 -22.55 0.40
C ASP A 232 -4.92 -22.74 1.86
N TRP A 233 -5.79 -22.32 2.78
CA TRP A 233 -5.52 -22.30 4.21
C TRP A 233 -6.30 -23.40 4.92
N THR A 234 -5.57 -24.30 5.58
CA THR A 234 -6.12 -25.41 6.36
C THR A 234 -5.60 -25.38 7.79
N SER A 235 -6.08 -26.30 8.63
CA SER A 235 -5.59 -26.45 10.00
C SER A 235 -4.16 -27.00 10.11
N THR A 236 -3.57 -27.46 9.00
CA THR A 236 -2.25 -28.10 8.99
C THR A 236 -1.25 -27.44 8.05
N SER A 237 -1.71 -26.58 7.13
CA SER A 237 -0.84 -25.88 6.18
C SER A 237 -1.50 -24.67 5.55
N ILE A 238 -0.66 -23.79 5.00
CA ILE A 238 -1.03 -22.70 4.11
C ILE A 238 -0.24 -22.88 2.82
N THR A 239 -0.92 -22.87 1.66
CA THR A 239 -0.29 -22.97 0.33
C THR A 239 -0.58 -21.72 -0.46
N TRP A 240 0.44 -21.08 -1.03
CA TRP A 240 0.28 -19.86 -1.82
C TRP A 240 0.22 -20.15 -3.31
N PHE A 241 -0.53 -19.31 -4.01
CA PHE A 241 -0.80 -19.40 -5.44
C PHE A 241 -0.65 -18.04 -6.10
N ILE A 242 -0.13 -18.05 -7.33
CA ILE A 242 -0.25 -16.95 -8.28
C ILE A 242 -0.78 -17.49 -9.60
N ASP A 243 -1.83 -16.86 -10.14
CA ASP A 243 -2.54 -17.26 -11.36
C ASP A 243 -2.93 -18.75 -11.36
N GLY A 244 -3.44 -19.20 -10.21
CA GLY A 244 -3.86 -20.59 -9.99
C GLY A 244 -2.71 -21.58 -9.79
N LYS A 245 -1.45 -21.18 -9.97
CA LYS A 245 -0.27 -22.06 -9.80
C LYS A 245 0.33 -21.90 -8.41
N SER A 246 0.52 -23.01 -7.70
CA SER A 246 1.18 -22.99 -6.40
C SER A 246 2.66 -22.64 -6.55
N TYR A 247 3.20 -21.84 -5.64
CA TYR A 247 4.64 -21.56 -5.55
C TYR A 247 5.24 -21.89 -4.19
N GLY A 248 4.48 -22.50 -3.28
CA GLY A 248 4.99 -23.06 -2.04
C GLY A 248 3.93 -23.28 -0.98
N THR A 249 4.29 -24.10 0.00
CA THR A 249 3.44 -24.48 1.13
C THR A 249 4.25 -24.39 2.41
N GLN A 250 3.66 -23.79 3.44
CA GLN A 250 4.16 -23.87 4.82
C GLN A 250 3.27 -24.81 5.61
N ALA A 251 3.82 -25.95 5.99
CA ALA A 251 3.13 -26.90 6.87
C ALA A 251 3.40 -26.55 8.34
N LYS A 252 2.37 -26.70 9.17
CA LYS A 252 2.46 -26.51 10.63
C LYS A 252 3.53 -27.41 11.26
N ALA A 253 3.64 -28.64 10.78
CA ALA A 253 4.64 -29.60 11.24
C ALA A 253 6.08 -29.27 10.80
N SER A 254 6.26 -28.33 9.87
CA SER A 254 7.55 -27.91 9.31
C SER A 254 7.95 -26.51 9.76
N MET A 255 7.27 -25.96 10.78
CA MET A 255 7.66 -24.67 11.35
C MET A 255 9.04 -24.76 12.00
N PRO A 256 9.86 -23.68 11.91
CA PRO A 256 11.13 -23.61 12.62
C PRO A 256 10.95 -23.88 14.13
N ALA A 257 11.98 -24.43 14.78
CA ALA A 257 11.97 -24.60 16.22
C ALA A 257 11.76 -23.24 16.92
N GLY A 258 10.86 -23.18 17.90
CA GLY A 258 10.50 -21.94 18.61
C GLY A 258 9.32 -21.17 18.00
N ALA A 259 9.08 -21.32 16.69
CA ALA A 259 7.98 -20.65 16.00
C ALA A 259 6.61 -21.18 16.43
N VAL A 260 5.73 -20.28 16.88
CA VAL A 260 4.37 -20.62 17.30
C VAL A 260 3.39 -20.49 16.12
N TRP A 261 2.58 -21.52 15.90
CA TRP A 261 1.52 -21.50 14.89
C TRP A 261 0.30 -20.70 15.35
N GLU A 262 0.16 -19.47 14.89
CA GLU A 262 -0.94 -18.55 15.23
C GLU A 262 -2.06 -18.53 14.16
N PHE A 263 -2.18 -19.57 13.34
CA PHE A 263 -3.08 -19.56 12.16
C PHE A 263 -4.28 -20.52 12.31
N ASP A 264 -4.65 -20.90 13.53
CA ASP A 264 -5.83 -21.73 13.84
C ASP A 264 -6.99 -20.91 14.44
N LYS A 265 -7.13 -19.67 14.01
CA LYS A 265 -8.10 -18.69 14.51
C LYS A 265 -8.61 -17.80 13.37
N PRO A 266 -9.69 -17.02 13.57
CA PRO A 266 -10.19 -16.10 12.54
C PRO A 266 -9.19 -14.97 12.26
N HIS A 267 -9.08 -14.56 11.01
CA HIS A 267 -8.24 -13.45 10.54
C HIS A 267 -9.07 -12.42 9.77
N LEU A 268 -8.67 -11.16 9.84
CA LEU A 268 -9.23 -10.04 9.08
C LEU A 268 -8.38 -9.80 7.83
N LEU A 269 -9.03 -9.72 6.67
CA LEU A 269 -8.40 -9.37 5.39
C LEU A 269 -7.99 -7.89 5.34
N GLN A 270 -6.90 -7.59 4.64
CA GLN A 270 -6.36 -6.26 4.45
C GLN A 270 -5.82 -6.03 3.04
N PHE A 271 -5.92 -4.79 2.58
CA PHE A 271 -5.27 -4.29 1.37
C PHE A 271 -4.60 -2.95 1.67
N ASN A 272 -3.38 -2.75 1.18
CA ASN A 272 -2.75 -1.42 1.18
C ASN A 272 -1.71 -1.29 0.06
N LEU A 273 -1.35 -0.04 -0.20
CA LEU A 273 -0.19 0.33 -1.02
C LEU A 273 0.72 1.24 -0.20
N ALA A 274 1.69 0.66 0.50
CA ALA A 274 2.67 1.40 1.28
C ALA A 274 3.66 2.16 0.37
N VAL A 275 4.25 3.23 0.91
CA VAL A 275 5.27 4.05 0.25
C VAL A 275 6.47 4.21 1.17
N GLY A 276 7.62 3.73 0.74
CA GLY A 276 8.82 3.70 1.56
C GLY A 276 8.78 2.57 2.59
N GLY A 277 9.70 2.64 3.54
CA GLY A 277 9.91 1.61 4.56
C GLY A 277 11.28 0.95 4.47
N ASN A 278 11.62 0.20 5.51
CA ASN A 278 12.90 -0.48 5.65
C ASN A 278 13.17 -1.46 4.49
N TRP A 279 12.12 -2.11 3.98
CA TRP A 279 12.25 -3.17 2.98
C TRP A 279 12.24 -2.67 1.53
N PRO A 280 11.25 -1.90 1.06
CA PRO A 280 11.29 -1.38 -0.31
C PRO A 280 12.38 -0.30 -0.48
N GLY A 281 12.81 0.35 0.61
CA GLY A 281 13.62 1.56 0.56
C GLY A 281 12.78 2.79 0.21
N SER A 282 13.38 3.97 0.19
CA SER A 282 12.65 5.21 -0.13
C SER A 282 12.29 5.31 -1.61
N PRO A 283 11.19 6.01 -1.97
CA PRO A 283 10.95 6.48 -3.33
C PRO A 283 12.11 7.32 -3.86
N ASP A 284 12.39 7.20 -5.15
CA ASP A 284 13.38 8.00 -5.87
C ASP A 284 12.77 8.77 -7.06
N ALA A 285 13.62 9.38 -7.90
CA ALA A 285 13.19 10.14 -9.07
C ALA A 285 12.45 9.30 -10.14
N THR A 286 12.54 7.97 -10.08
CA THR A 286 11.84 7.05 -10.99
C THR A 286 10.46 6.64 -10.48
N THR A 287 10.10 7.05 -9.26
CA THR A 287 8.82 6.69 -8.64
C THR A 287 7.71 7.60 -9.20
N PRO A 288 6.62 7.03 -9.75
CA PRO A 288 5.50 7.84 -10.24
C PRO A 288 4.87 8.68 -9.12
N ALA A 289 4.49 9.92 -9.44
CA ALA A 289 3.83 10.81 -8.48
C ALA A 289 2.45 10.30 -8.05
N VAL A 290 1.80 9.48 -8.88
CA VAL A 290 0.54 8.79 -8.58
C VAL A 290 0.70 7.34 -9.00
N SER A 291 0.41 6.42 -8.09
CA SER A 291 0.47 4.97 -8.32
C SER A 291 -0.79 4.32 -7.75
N THR A 292 -1.46 3.49 -8.54
CA THR A 292 -2.73 2.87 -8.14
C THR A 292 -2.63 1.36 -8.20
N MET A 293 -2.93 0.71 -7.07
CA MET A 293 -3.26 -0.70 -6.97
C MET A 293 -4.77 -0.84 -7.20
N LEU A 294 -5.16 -1.69 -8.14
CA LEU A 294 -6.56 -2.02 -8.38
C LEU A 294 -6.85 -3.43 -7.87
N VAL A 295 -8.03 -3.63 -7.29
CA VAL A 295 -8.54 -4.94 -6.88
C VAL A 295 -9.89 -5.14 -7.56
N ASP A 296 -9.96 -6.13 -8.45
CA ASP A 296 -11.16 -6.51 -9.21
C ASP A 296 -12.14 -7.24 -8.29
N TYR A 297 -11.63 -8.22 -7.53
CA TYR A 297 -12.43 -8.88 -6.51
C TYR A 297 -11.56 -9.42 -5.38
N VAL A 298 -12.21 -9.72 -4.26
CA VAL A 298 -11.76 -10.71 -3.29
C VAL A 298 -12.83 -11.77 -3.10
N ARG A 299 -12.44 -13.04 -3.06
CA ARG A 299 -13.34 -14.16 -2.90
C ARG A 299 -12.77 -15.16 -1.91
N LEU A 300 -13.64 -15.68 -1.04
CA LEU A 300 -13.37 -16.78 -0.14
C LEU A 300 -14.29 -17.94 -0.49
N TYR A 301 -13.70 -19.11 -0.65
CA TYR A 301 -14.39 -20.37 -0.90
C TYR A 301 -14.15 -21.36 0.23
N SER A 302 -15.12 -22.24 0.47
CA SER A 302 -15.07 -23.24 1.53
C SER A 302 -13.97 -24.29 1.33
N SER A 303 -13.31 -24.70 2.41
CA SER A 303 -12.75 -26.04 2.59
C SER A 303 -13.84 -27.01 3.10
N THR A 304 -13.52 -28.30 3.23
CA THR A 304 -14.40 -29.29 3.88
C THR A 304 -14.70 -28.97 5.35
N THR A 305 -13.99 -28.02 5.96
CA THR A 305 -14.13 -27.59 7.37
C THR A 305 -14.20 -26.06 7.56
N SER A 306 -14.39 -25.28 6.48
CA SER A 306 -14.40 -23.82 6.56
C SER A 306 -15.59 -23.27 7.35
N GLY A 307 -15.35 -22.16 8.06
CA GLY A 307 -16.37 -21.34 8.69
C GLY A 307 -16.14 -19.86 8.43
N VAL A 308 -17.22 -19.09 8.29
CA VAL A 308 -17.19 -17.62 8.28
C VAL A 308 -18.05 -17.12 9.42
N THR A 309 -17.48 -16.24 10.23
CA THR A 309 -18.17 -15.62 11.36
C THR A 309 -18.02 -14.12 11.23
N ALA A 310 -19.12 -13.38 11.45
CA ALA A 310 -19.05 -11.94 11.64
C ALA A 310 -18.00 -11.62 12.71
N ALA A 311 -17.17 -10.59 12.49
CA ALA A 311 -16.18 -10.22 13.48
C ALA A 311 -16.89 -9.60 14.70
N THR A 312 -17.26 -10.42 15.69
CA THR A 312 -17.84 -9.93 16.95
C THR A 312 -16.78 -9.16 17.72
N GLY A 313 -17.09 -7.91 18.11
CA GLY A 313 -16.20 -7.05 18.90
C GLY A 313 -15.40 -6.00 18.12
N TYR A 314 -15.54 -5.95 16.79
CA TYR A 314 -14.76 -5.05 15.90
C TYR A 314 -15.49 -3.76 15.52
N THR A 315 -16.60 -3.44 16.20
CA THR A 315 -17.43 -2.25 15.93
C THR A 315 -16.59 -0.97 16.01
N LYS A 316 -16.17 -0.47 14.84
CA LYS A 316 -15.44 0.79 14.62
C LYS A 316 -14.12 0.90 15.38
N ILE A 317 -13.07 0.27 14.87
CA ILE A 317 -11.71 0.60 15.29
C ILE A 317 -11.31 1.89 14.57
N ASN A 318 -11.49 3.03 15.25
CA ASN A 318 -10.63 4.18 15.02
C ASN A 318 -9.23 3.76 15.46
N LEU A 319 -8.40 3.36 14.51
CA LEU A 319 -6.95 3.34 14.72
C LEU A 319 -6.57 4.82 14.86
N GLY A 320 -6.47 5.24 16.13
CA GLY A 320 -6.20 6.63 16.53
C GLY A 320 -4.87 7.13 16.02
#